data_AF-A0A2N2INL5-F1
#
_entry.id   AF-A0A2N2INL5-F1
#
_cell.length_a   1.000
_cell.length_b   1.000
_cell.length_c   1.000
_cell.angle_alpha   90.00
_cell.angle_beta   90.00
_cell.angle_gamma   90.00
#
_symmetry.space_group_name_H-M   'P 1'
#
loop_
_entity.id
_entity.type
_entity.pdbx_description
1 polymer ?
#
loop_
_entity_poly.entity_id
_entity_poly.type
_entity_poly.pdbx_seq_one_letter_code
_entity_poly.pdbx_strand_id
1 'polypeptide(L)'
;MKKLIINLIVIFSFSPMLFACEDDDGQKLPIGSPCDETSNCDGVCDTTLPDGMCVGPCDENDMCEGGTCFPLTEHLLCLPSCSENSECRDGYSCIFHACLPHSELGSPCDDSGDCALIMEKKSGPRQFAAPGFSSALLEECPVPTAETNPSCIENFCSRPCDDESWCTEGFICGLSQGCNFCIPE
;
A
#
# COMPACT_ATOMS: atom_id res chain seq x y z
N MET A 1 -7.49 84.91 16.35
CA MET A 1 -7.32 83.60 17.00
C MET A 1 -7.14 82.56 15.91
N LYS A 2 -5.89 82.18 15.59
CA LYS A 2 -5.56 81.21 14.53
C LYS A 2 -5.30 79.87 15.20
N LYS A 3 -6.16 78.87 14.93
CA LYS A 3 -6.00 77.49 15.41
C LYS A 3 -4.84 76.83 14.64
N LEU A 4 -3.77 76.51 15.34
CA LEU A 4 -2.70 75.65 14.87
C LEU A 4 -3.22 74.20 14.92
N ILE A 5 -3.32 73.54 13.76
CA ILE A 5 -3.58 72.10 13.67
C ILE A 5 -2.22 71.44 13.48
N ILE A 6 -1.75 70.77 14.52
CA ILE A 6 -0.53 69.97 14.52
C ILE A 6 -0.91 68.60 13.93
N ASN A 7 -0.53 68.37 12.66
CA ASN A 7 -0.62 67.06 12.02
C ASN A 7 0.54 66.20 12.53
N LEU A 8 0.23 65.27 13.42
CA LEU A 8 1.14 64.26 13.93
C LEU A 8 1.30 63.17 12.86
N ILE A 9 2.34 63.28 12.02
CA ILE A 9 2.71 62.25 11.05
C ILE A 9 3.40 61.12 11.82
N VAL A 10 2.65 60.06 12.08
CA VAL A 10 3.17 58.79 12.61
C VAL A 10 3.87 58.08 11.47
N ILE A 11 5.20 58.18 11.41
CA ILE A 11 6.04 57.44 10.48
C ILE A 11 6.12 56.01 11.01
N PHE A 12 5.23 55.14 10.51
CA PHE A 12 5.34 53.70 10.70
C PHE A 12 6.53 53.22 9.86
N SER A 13 7.68 53.06 10.52
CA SER A 13 8.84 52.37 9.97
C SER A 13 8.46 50.92 9.68
N PHE A 14 8.00 50.67 8.46
CA PHE A 14 7.89 49.33 7.88
C PHE A 14 9.32 48.81 7.71
N SER A 15 9.85 48.17 8.76
CA SER A 15 11.00 47.29 8.62
C SER A 15 10.56 46.17 7.69
N PRO A 16 11.16 45.99 6.49
CA PRO A 16 10.98 44.77 5.75
C PRO A 16 11.60 43.67 6.61
N MET A 17 10.75 42.88 7.26
CA MET A 17 11.16 41.54 7.67
C MET A 17 11.47 40.81 6.37
N LEU A 18 12.75 40.83 6.01
CA LEU A 18 13.35 39.82 5.17
C LEU A 18 13.07 38.51 5.90
N PHE A 19 11.98 37.83 5.53
CA PHE A 19 11.87 36.40 5.71
C PHE A 19 13.04 35.84 4.90
N ALA A 20 14.14 35.57 5.60
CA ALA A 20 15.03 34.51 5.17
C ALA A 20 14.13 33.29 5.05
N CYS A 21 13.83 32.88 3.81
CA CYS A 21 13.49 31.50 3.55
C CYS A 21 14.74 30.76 4.02
N GLU A 22 14.71 30.32 5.28
CA GLU A 22 15.57 29.25 5.74
C GLU A 22 15.31 28.16 4.70
N ASP A 23 16.32 27.90 3.87
CA ASP A 23 16.41 26.72 3.03
C ASP A 23 16.31 25.56 4.01
N ASP A 24 15.07 25.24 4.40
CA ASP A 24 14.68 23.93 4.85
C ASP A 24 14.96 23.09 3.62
N ASP A 25 16.20 22.62 3.51
CA ASP A 25 16.65 21.54 2.63
C ASP A 25 15.80 20.34 3.06
N GLY A 26 14.52 20.41 2.67
CA GLY A 26 13.43 19.67 3.26
C GLY A 26 13.82 18.22 3.23
N GLN A 27 13.98 17.64 4.40
CA GLN A 27 14.67 16.38 4.58
C GLN A 27 14.12 15.36 3.58
N LYS A 28 14.95 15.00 2.59
CA LYS A 28 14.53 14.07 1.56
C LYS A 28 14.11 12.76 2.22
N LEU A 29 12.90 12.32 1.91
CA LEU A 29 12.37 11.07 2.40
C LEU A 29 13.09 9.92 1.69
N PRO A 30 13.65 8.93 2.42
CA PRO A 30 14.32 7.81 1.81
C PRO A 30 13.34 6.94 1.01
N ILE A 31 13.86 6.14 0.08
CA ILE A 31 13.11 5.11 -0.66
C ILE A 31 12.30 4.25 0.32
N GLY A 32 11.04 3.95 -0.03
CA GLY A 32 10.09 3.22 0.81
C GLY A 32 9.23 4.07 1.73
N SER A 33 9.61 5.32 1.95
CA SER A 33 8.83 6.22 2.82
C SER A 33 7.45 6.50 2.22
N PRO A 34 6.41 6.65 3.06
CA PRO A 34 5.12 7.15 2.60
C PRO A 34 5.28 8.58 2.07
N CYS A 35 4.54 8.90 1.03
CA CYS A 35 4.64 10.19 0.37
C CYS A 35 3.33 10.59 -0.30
N ASP A 36 3.20 11.88 -0.57
CA ASP A 36 2.15 12.49 -1.37
C ASP A 36 2.74 13.41 -2.45
N GLU A 37 1.89 14.08 -3.23
CA GLU A 37 2.30 15.00 -4.31
C GLU A 37 3.17 16.19 -3.83
N THR A 38 3.20 16.46 -2.53
CA THR A 38 3.98 17.56 -1.93
C THR A 38 5.26 17.09 -1.25
N SER A 39 5.47 15.78 -1.16
CA SER A 39 6.59 15.17 -0.45
C SER A 39 7.88 15.25 -1.24
N ASN A 40 8.99 15.58 -0.56
CA ASN A 40 10.32 15.61 -1.16
C ASN A 40 11.00 14.23 -1.00
N CYS A 41 10.88 13.35 -1.99
CA CYS A 41 11.51 12.03 -1.97
C CYS A 41 12.97 12.08 -2.44
N ASP A 42 13.78 11.12 -1.98
CA ASP A 42 15.05 10.78 -2.63
C ASP A 42 14.80 9.95 -3.90
N GLY A 43 14.12 10.56 -4.87
CA GLY A 43 13.54 9.90 -6.04
C GLY A 43 12.25 10.59 -6.48
N VAL A 44 11.22 9.81 -6.75
CA VAL A 44 9.87 10.29 -7.12
C VAL A 44 8.85 9.65 -6.18
N CYS A 45 7.82 10.41 -5.80
CA CYS A 45 6.67 9.83 -5.11
C CYS A 45 5.75 9.14 -6.13
N ASP A 46 5.60 7.83 -6.04
CA ASP A 46 4.63 7.08 -6.82
C ASP A 46 3.32 6.94 -6.04
N THR A 47 2.34 7.78 -6.40
CA THR A 47 1.00 7.82 -5.80
C THR A 47 0.05 6.76 -6.37
N THR A 48 0.49 5.96 -7.34
CA THR A 48 -0.26 4.79 -7.82
C THR A 48 -0.14 3.61 -6.87
N LEU A 49 0.90 3.60 -6.02
CA LEU A 49 1.10 2.61 -4.98
C LEU A 49 0.25 2.92 -3.73
N PRO A 50 -0.13 1.89 -2.94
CA PRO A 50 -0.93 2.07 -1.73
C PRO A 50 -0.30 3.08 -0.76
N ASP A 51 -1.05 4.13 -0.42
CA ASP A 51 -0.64 5.27 0.43
C ASP A 51 0.60 6.05 -0.06
N GLY A 52 0.96 5.89 -1.34
CA GLY A 52 2.13 6.52 -1.95
C GLY A 52 3.46 5.99 -1.44
N MET A 53 4.46 5.85 -2.30
CA MET A 53 5.79 5.43 -1.89
C MET A 53 6.88 6.21 -2.63
N CYS A 54 7.88 6.66 -1.88
CA CYS A 54 9.11 7.18 -2.46
C CYS A 54 9.85 6.03 -3.17
N VAL A 55 9.99 6.13 -4.48
CA VAL A 55 10.67 5.15 -5.34
C VAL A 55 11.74 5.84 -6.16
N GLY A 56 12.75 5.08 -6.58
CA GLY A 56 13.84 5.59 -7.42
C GLY A 56 13.87 4.87 -8.76
N PRO A 57 14.28 5.53 -9.87
CA PRO A 57 14.60 4.80 -11.09
C PRO A 57 15.84 3.92 -10.83
N CYS A 58 15.87 2.71 -11.40
CA CYS A 58 17.05 1.86 -11.38
C CYS A 58 17.23 1.14 -12.72
N ASP A 59 18.44 0.65 -12.96
CA ASP A 59 18.78 -0.23 -14.07
C ASP A 59 19.10 -1.63 -13.53
N GLU A 60 18.99 -2.68 -14.34
CA GLU A 60 19.34 -4.05 -13.94
C GLU A 60 20.79 -4.16 -13.42
N ASN A 61 21.65 -3.22 -13.82
CA ASN A 61 23.06 -3.20 -13.44
C ASN A 61 23.38 -2.24 -12.28
N ASP A 62 22.46 -1.34 -11.92
CA ASP A 62 22.71 -0.33 -10.90
C ASP A 62 22.18 -0.80 -9.54
N MET A 63 23.06 -0.76 -8.54
CA MET A 63 22.67 -1.07 -7.17
C MET A 63 21.79 0.04 -6.63
N CYS A 64 20.59 -0.31 -6.19
CA CYS A 64 19.79 0.64 -5.45
C CYS A 64 20.22 0.69 -3.98
N GLU A 65 20.48 1.90 -3.48
CA GLU A 65 20.87 2.10 -2.09
C GLU A 65 19.67 1.84 -1.16
N GLY A 66 19.70 0.71 -0.45
CA GLY A 66 18.64 0.31 0.49
C GLY A 66 17.45 -0.41 -0.17
N GLY A 67 17.59 -0.86 -1.41
CA GLY A 67 16.48 -1.46 -2.14
C GLY A 67 16.84 -2.54 -3.16
N THR A 68 15.80 -3.13 -3.73
CA THR A 68 15.84 -4.09 -4.83
C THR A 68 15.24 -3.43 -6.07
N CYS A 69 15.94 -3.55 -7.20
CA CYS A 69 15.43 -3.07 -8.48
C CYS A 69 14.41 -4.07 -9.02
N PHE A 70 13.15 -3.67 -9.14
CA PHE A 70 12.04 -4.55 -9.51
C PHE A 70 11.27 -3.99 -10.71
N PRO A 71 10.87 -4.83 -11.69
CA PRO A 71 10.07 -4.39 -12.81
C PRO A 71 8.63 -4.11 -12.35
N LEU A 72 8.28 -2.84 -12.22
CA LEU A 72 6.93 -2.41 -11.91
C LEU A 72 6.41 -1.61 -13.11
N THR A 73 5.46 -2.17 -13.85
CA THR A 73 4.97 -1.65 -15.14
C THR A 73 6.02 -1.76 -16.28
N GLU A 74 6.25 -0.69 -17.06
CA GLU A 74 7.22 -0.63 -18.15
C GLU A 74 8.61 -0.15 -17.68
N HIS A 75 8.77 0.10 -16.37
CA HIS A 75 9.98 0.66 -15.78
C HIS A 75 10.48 -0.21 -14.61
N LEU A 76 11.80 -0.15 -14.40
CA LEU A 76 12.45 -0.74 -13.25
C LEU A 76 12.47 0.31 -12.14
N LEU A 77 11.83 -0.01 -11.02
CA LEU A 77 11.76 0.85 -9.85
C LEU A 77 12.54 0.23 -8.70
N CYS A 78 13.27 1.08 -8.00
CA CYS A 78 13.88 0.72 -6.75
C CYS A 78 12.84 0.75 -5.64
N LEU A 79 12.65 -0.42 -5.04
CA LEU A 79 11.75 -0.65 -3.91
C LEU A 79 12.55 -1.06 -2.68
N PRO A 80 12.04 -0.82 -1.46
CA PRO A 80 12.70 -1.27 -0.24
C PRO A 80 12.97 -2.77 -0.27
N SER A 81 14.19 -3.18 0.08
CA SER A 81 14.53 -4.58 0.22
C SER A 81 13.95 -5.16 1.49
N CYS A 82 13.63 -6.44 1.50
CA CYS A 82 13.10 -7.11 2.69
C CYS A 82 13.55 -8.57 2.78
N SER A 83 13.53 -9.13 4.00
CA SER A 83 13.72 -10.57 4.24
C SER A 83 12.45 -11.27 4.71
N GLU A 84 11.52 -10.52 5.29
CA GLU A 84 10.25 -11.02 5.83
C GLU A 84 9.16 -9.95 5.75
N ASN A 85 7.89 -10.37 5.77
CA ASN A 85 6.73 -9.47 5.63
C ASN A 85 6.66 -8.39 6.72
N SER A 86 7.19 -8.64 7.92
CA SER A 86 7.22 -7.65 9.02
C SER A 86 8.13 -6.45 8.77
N GLU A 87 9.01 -6.52 7.77
CA GLU A 87 9.86 -5.39 7.36
C GLU A 87 9.13 -4.43 6.41
N CYS A 88 8.06 -4.90 5.75
CA CYS A 88 7.27 -4.11 4.82
C CYS A 88 6.19 -3.31 5.55
N ARG A 89 5.83 -2.16 4.96
CA ARG A 89 4.75 -1.32 5.45
C ARG A 89 3.40 -2.00 5.22
N ASP A 90 2.40 -1.68 6.03
CA ASP A 90 1.01 -2.09 5.79
C ASP A 90 0.59 -1.82 4.33
N GLY A 91 -0.01 -2.83 3.70
CA GLY A 91 -0.37 -2.80 2.28
C GLY A 91 0.71 -3.33 1.34
N TYR A 92 1.86 -3.76 1.88
CA TYR A 92 2.98 -4.32 1.14
C TYR A 92 3.46 -5.63 1.76
N SER A 93 3.89 -6.56 0.91
CA SER A 93 4.48 -7.85 1.29
C SER A 93 5.86 -8.01 0.71
N CYS A 94 6.65 -8.84 1.38
CA CYS A 94 8.01 -9.14 1.01
C CYS A 94 8.07 -10.21 -0.07
N ILE A 95 8.01 -9.77 -1.32
CA ILE A 95 7.96 -10.63 -2.50
C ILE A 95 9.27 -10.47 -3.27
N PHE A 96 9.98 -11.57 -3.54
CA PHE A 96 11.30 -11.56 -4.20
C PHE A 96 12.33 -10.60 -3.56
N HIS A 97 12.32 -10.50 -2.23
CA HIS A 97 13.17 -9.58 -1.46
C HIS A 97 12.92 -8.09 -1.75
N ALA A 98 11.72 -7.74 -2.19
CA ALA A 98 11.26 -6.37 -2.36
C ALA A 98 9.89 -6.18 -1.69
N CYS A 99 9.67 -5.03 -1.04
CA CYS A 99 8.35 -4.66 -0.54
C CYS A 99 7.46 -4.22 -1.69
N LEU A 100 6.64 -5.15 -2.19
CA LEU A 100 5.70 -4.92 -3.27
C LEU A 100 4.29 -4.71 -2.69
N PRO A 101 3.43 -3.92 -3.35
CA PRO A 101 2.02 -3.85 -2.99
C PRO A 101 1.43 -5.25 -2.90
N HIS A 102 0.55 -5.47 -1.94
CA HIS A 102 -0.11 -6.77 -1.84
C HIS A 102 -0.76 -7.17 -3.17
N SER A 103 -0.58 -8.43 -3.55
CA SER A 103 -1.13 -9.03 -4.76
C SER A 103 -2.65 -9.02 -4.72
N GLU A 104 -3.29 -8.54 -5.79
CA GLU A 104 -4.75 -8.63 -5.93
C GLU A 104 -5.19 -10.10 -6.09
N LEU A 105 -6.49 -10.36 -5.99
CA LEU A 105 -7.01 -11.70 -6.26
C LEU A 105 -6.65 -12.16 -7.68
N GLY A 106 -6.14 -13.38 -7.77
CA GLY A 106 -5.59 -14.00 -8.97
C GLY A 106 -4.23 -13.49 -9.41
N SER A 107 -3.63 -12.56 -8.68
CA SER A 107 -2.21 -12.28 -8.87
C SER A 107 -1.37 -13.46 -8.33
N PRO A 108 -0.19 -13.72 -8.92
CA PRO A 108 0.73 -14.70 -8.40
C PRO A 108 1.15 -14.40 -6.95
N CYS A 109 1.41 -15.44 -6.18
CA CYS A 109 1.92 -15.39 -4.81
C CYS A 109 2.83 -16.58 -4.52
N ASP A 110 3.73 -16.42 -3.55
CA ASP A 110 4.54 -17.49 -2.98
C ASP A 110 3.96 -17.94 -1.63
N ASP A 111 3.45 -17.00 -0.83
CA ASP A 111 2.78 -17.27 0.43
C ASP A 111 1.45 -16.53 0.62
N SER A 112 0.68 -16.92 1.63
CA SER A 112 -0.62 -16.27 1.91
C SER A 112 -0.48 -14.85 2.45
N GLY A 113 0.72 -14.45 2.90
CA GLY A 113 1.01 -13.08 3.30
C GLY A 113 1.10 -12.14 2.12
N ASP A 114 1.40 -12.64 0.92
CA ASP A 114 1.48 -11.85 -0.32
C ASP A 114 0.13 -11.29 -0.77
N CYS A 115 -0.97 -11.91 -0.32
CA CYS A 115 -2.29 -11.61 -0.82
C CYS A 115 -2.94 -10.42 -0.12
N ALA A 116 -3.46 -9.49 -0.91
CA ALA A 116 -4.12 -8.29 -0.41
C ALA A 116 -5.31 -8.66 0.44
N LEU A 117 -5.25 -8.33 1.74
CA LEU A 117 -6.43 -8.35 2.58
C LEU A 117 -7.54 -7.60 1.85
N ILE A 118 -8.73 -8.19 1.79
CA ILE A 118 -9.93 -7.50 1.33
C ILE A 118 -10.27 -6.48 2.43
N MET A 119 -9.53 -5.37 2.46
CA MET A 119 -9.93 -4.19 3.19
C MET A 119 -11.13 -3.63 2.42
N GLU A 120 -12.32 -4.14 2.75
CA GLU A 120 -13.56 -3.63 2.20
C GLU A 120 -13.56 -2.12 2.36
N LYS A 121 -13.56 -1.43 1.22
CA LYS A 121 -13.81 0.00 1.11
C LYS A 121 -15.26 0.25 1.55
N LYS A 122 -15.50 0.27 2.87
CA LYS A 122 -16.77 0.59 3.56
C LYS A 122 -18.05 0.15 2.81
N SER A 123 -18.52 -1.07 3.06
CA SER A 123 -19.90 -1.46 2.75
C SER A 123 -20.61 -2.19 3.89
N GLY A 124 -20.63 -1.57 5.08
CA GLY A 124 -21.71 -1.75 6.07
C GLY A 124 -21.73 -3.08 6.84
N PRO A 125 -22.48 -3.13 7.96
CA PRO A 125 -22.44 -4.28 8.86
C PRO A 125 -23.33 -5.40 8.33
N ARG A 126 -22.74 -6.55 7.98
CA ARG A 126 -23.46 -7.84 7.97
C ARG A 126 -22.91 -8.70 9.10
N GLN A 127 -23.58 -8.64 10.25
CA GLN A 127 -23.42 -9.60 11.32
C GLN A 127 -24.07 -10.92 10.92
N PHE A 128 -23.28 -12.00 10.88
CA PHE A 128 -23.80 -13.34 11.08
C PHE A 128 -22.91 -14.09 12.09
N ALA A 129 -23.50 -14.36 13.25
CA ALA A 129 -23.08 -15.43 14.17
C ALA A 129 -23.38 -16.79 13.49
N ALA A 130 -22.74 -17.93 13.76
CA ALA A 130 -22.41 -18.60 15.02
C ALA A 130 -21.67 -19.94 14.69
N PRO A 131 -21.70 -20.98 15.55
CA PRO A 131 -20.82 -21.29 16.67
C PRO A 131 -19.93 -22.55 16.42
N GLY A 132 -19.02 -22.83 17.36
CA GLY A 132 -17.91 -23.76 17.17
C GLY A 132 -18.21 -25.24 16.98
N PHE A 133 -17.20 -25.94 16.47
CA PHE A 133 -16.98 -27.37 16.65
C PHE A 133 -15.46 -27.65 16.67
N SER A 134 -15.07 -28.66 17.44
CA SER A 134 -13.70 -29.18 17.53
C SER A 134 -13.77 -30.68 17.31
N SER A 135 -13.09 -31.21 16.30
CA SER A 135 -12.09 -32.30 16.44
C SER A 135 -11.79 -33.04 15.12
N ALA A 136 -10.54 -32.86 14.68
CA ALA A 136 -9.62 -33.85 14.12
C ALA A 136 -9.76 -34.33 12.65
N LEU A 137 -8.79 -33.85 11.86
CA LEU A 137 -8.13 -34.50 10.70
C LEU A 137 -8.85 -34.55 9.36
N LEU A 138 -9.77 -33.62 9.14
CA LEU A 138 -9.94 -32.99 7.84
C LEU A 138 -9.69 -31.51 8.10
N GLU A 139 -8.76 -30.90 7.36
CA GLU A 139 -8.57 -29.45 7.41
C GLU A 139 -9.91 -28.83 7.01
N GLU A 140 -10.63 -28.30 7.99
CA GLU A 140 -11.95 -27.71 7.72
C GLU A 140 -11.74 -26.52 6.81
N CYS A 141 -12.39 -26.55 5.65
CA CYS A 141 -12.26 -25.49 4.67
C CYS A 141 -12.57 -24.13 5.31
N PRO A 142 -11.76 -23.09 5.02
CA PRO A 142 -12.05 -21.76 5.50
C PRO A 142 -13.44 -21.36 4.99
N VAL A 143 -14.34 -21.05 5.92
CA VAL A 143 -15.71 -20.64 5.59
C VAL A 143 -15.62 -19.31 4.86
N PRO A 144 -16.18 -19.19 3.65
CA PRO A 144 -16.14 -17.94 2.91
C PRO A 144 -16.97 -16.89 3.67
N THR A 145 -16.28 -15.91 4.23
CA THR A 145 -16.90 -14.68 4.77
C THR A 145 -16.36 -13.49 4.01
N ALA A 146 -17.10 -12.36 4.03
CA ALA A 146 -16.62 -11.11 3.44
C ALA A 146 -15.30 -10.62 4.07
N GLU A 147 -14.97 -11.09 5.27
CA GLU A 147 -13.76 -10.78 6.02
C GLU A 147 -12.68 -11.86 5.90
N THR A 148 -12.91 -12.92 5.11
CA THR A 148 -11.92 -13.98 4.98
C THR A 148 -10.77 -13.49 4.11
N ASN A 149 -9.59 -13.45 4.71
CA ASN A 149 -8.37 -13.06 4.02
C ASN A 149 -8.08 -14.03 2.87
N PRO A 150 -7.70 -13.52 1.68
CA PRO A 150 -7.24 -14.38 0.62
C PRO A 150 -5.99 -15.14 1.06
N SER A 151 -5.86 -16.35 0.54
CA SER A 151 -4.73 -17.24 0.79
C SER A 151 -4.07 -17.58 -0.53
N CYS A 152 -2.78 -17.89 -0.48
CA CYS A 152 -2.07 -18.33 -1.67
C CYS A 152 -2.39 -19.79 -1.95
N ILE A 153 -3.20 -20.03 -2.98
CA ILE A 153 -3.65 -21.35 -3.40
C ILE A 153 -3.17 -21.56 -4.83
N GLU A 154 -2.40 -22.63 -5.04
CA GLU A 154 -1.81 -22.97 -6.34
C GLU A 154 -0.97 -21.84 -6.97
N ASN A 155 -0.27 -21.07 -6.13
CA ASN A 155 0.54 -19.89 -6.49
C ASN A 155 -0.29 -18.67 -6.94
N PHE A 156 -1.59 -18.63 -6.63
CA PHE A 156 -2.45 -17.49 -6.90
C PHE A 156 -3.20 -17.05 -5.65
N CYS A 157 -3.32 -15.74 -5.47
CA CYS A 157 -4.11 -15.17 -4.40
C CYS A 157 -5.58 -15.48 -4.60
N SER A 158 -6.09 -16.39 -3.78
CA SER A 158 -7.42 -16.95 -3.94
C SER A 158 -8.22 -16.75 -2.67
N ARG A 159 -9.52 -16.43 -2.81
CA ARG A 159 -10.45 -16.40 -1.68
C ARG A 159 -11.28 -17.69 -1.65
N PRO A 160 -11.68 -18.19 -0.49
CA PRO A 160 -12.66 -19.26 -0.43
C PRO A 160 -14.01 -18.80 -1.03
N CYS A 161 -14.76 -19.74 -1.59
CA CYS A 161 -16.07 -19.49 -2.19
C CYS A 161 -17.03 -20.66 -1.92
N ASP A 162 -18.33 -20.35 -1.79
CA ASP A 162 -19.38 -21.37 -1.74
C ASP A 162 -19.92 -21.68 -3.15
N ASP A 163 -20.01 -20.65 -3.99
CA ASP A 163 -20.49 -20.72 -5.37
C ASP A 163 -19.85 -19.61 -6.24
N GLU A 164 -20.09 -19.67 -7.55
CA GLU A 164 -19.50 -18.75 -8.55
C GLU A 164 -19.83 -17.27 -8.31
N SER A 165 -20.92 -16.93 -7.62
CA SER A 165 -21.31 -15.53 -7.37
C SER A 165 -20.39 -14.80 -6.39
N TRP A 166 -19.51 -15.53 -5.69
CA TRP A 166 -18.51 -14.98 -4.78
C TRP A 166 -17.22 -14.57 -5.49
N CYS A 167 -17.05 -15.00 -6.73
CA CYS A 167 -15.86 -14.77 -7.52
C CYS A 167 -16.02 -13.52 -8.41
N THR A 168 -14.95 -12.75 -8.55
CA THR A 168 -14.90 -11.62 -9.48
C THR A 168 -14.93 -12.12 -10.92
N GLU A 169 -15.30 -11.28 -11.88
CA GLU A 169 -15.26 -11.61 -13.31
C GLU A 169 -13.87 -12.17 -13.71
N GLY A 170 -13.85 -13.29 -14.45
CA GLY A 170 -12.62 -14.00 -14.82
C GLY A 170 -12.16 -15.09 -13.84
N PHE A 171 -12.95 -15.37 -12.79
CA PHE A 171 -12.67 -16.41 -11.81
C PHE A 171 -13.85 -17.37 -11.67
N ILE A 172 -13.54 -18.64 -11.45
CA ILE A 172 -14.53 -19.69 -11.16
C ILE A 172 -14.34 -20.23 -9.74
N CYS A 173 -15.44 -20.66 -9.12
CA CYS A 173 -15.38 -21.32 -7.82
C CYS A 173 -14.98 -22.79 -8.02
N GLY A 174 -13.68 -23.07 -7.93
CA GLY A 174 -13.08 -24.37 -8.20
C GLY A 174 -12.60 -25.09 -6.94
N LEU A 175 -12.59 -26.42 -6.99
CA LEU A 175 -12.11 -27.25 -5.88
C LEU A 175 -10.57 -27.35 -5.92
N SER A 176 -9.90 -26.80 -4.91
CA SER A 176 -8.46 -26.93 -4.70
C SER A 176 -8.16 -27.35 -3.26
N GLN A 177 -7.24 -28.30 -3.10
CA GLN A 177 -6.86 -28.87 -1.79
C GLN A 177 -8.04 -29.39 -0.95
N GLY A 178 -9.16 -29.76 -1.58
CA GLY A 178 -10.37 -30.24 -0.91
C GLY A 178 -11.37 -29.16 -0.51
N CYS A 179 -11.09 -27.89 -0.84
CA CYS A 179 -11.93 -26.74 -0.56
C CYS A 179 -12.22 -25.93 -1.82
N ASN A 180 -13.29 -25.14 -1.81
CA ASN A 180 -13.65 -24.32 -2.96
C ASN A 180 -13.01 -22.93 -2.84
N PHE A 181 -12.28 -22.53 -3.88
CA PHE A 181 -11.62 -21.24 -3.98
C PHE A 181 -11.93 -20.57 -5.33
N CYS A 182 -11.95 -19.24 -5.34
CA CYS A 182 -11.98 -18.48 -6.58
C CYS A 182 -10.61 -18.58 -7.26
N ILE A 183 -10.55 -19.38 -8.32
CA ILE A 183 -9.36 -19.58 -9.16
C ILE A 183 -9.58 -18.94 -10.53
N PRO A 184 -8.53 -18.46 -11.22
CA PRO A 184 -8.66 -17.96 -12.59
C PRO A 184 -9.30 -19.01 -13.51
N GLU A 185 -10.22 -18.58 -14.40
CA GLU A 185 -10.84 -19.44 -15.44
C GLU A 185 -9.84 -19.95 -16.49
#